data_AF-A0AAD7QET4-F1
#
_entry.id   AF-A0AAD7QET4-F1
#
_cell.length_a   1.000
_cell.length_b   1.000
_cell.length_c   1.000
_cell.angle_alpha   90.00
_cell.angle_beta   90.00
_cell.angle_gamma   90.00
#
_symmetry.space_group_name_H-M   'P 1'
#
loop_
_entity.id
_entity.type
_entity.pdbx_description
1 polymer ?
#
loop_
_entity_poly.entity_id
_entity_poly.type
_entity_poly.pdbx_seq_one_letter_code
_entity_poly.pdbx_strand_id
1 'polypeptide(L)'
;MTTGAPTPIEDYYHRATINDHGKFQQLIYHKRNGKQWSVVWKAITQPCTVNSICGVFGFCTTPDDETVNCKCLAGYAPFDPSAPSKGCYPLEVKDFCAANSSASDFTVEQIDNDDMPNSIFADLNRVESADAESCGKEVMNNCFCMAAVLLDSIFNKK
;
A
#
# COMPACT_ATOMS: atom_id res chain seq x y z
N MET A 1 19.38 -2.29 10.47
CA MET A 1 20.86 -2.22 10.59
C MET A 1 21.30 -0.88 10.02
N THR A 2 22.18 -0.15 10.70
CA THR A 2 22.75 1.11 10.19
C THR A 2 23.65 0.80 9.00
N THR A 3 23.40 1.40 7.85
CA THR A 3 24.13 1.13 6.60
C THR A 3 25.46 1.89 6.51
N GLY A 4 25.77 2.75 7.49
CA GLY A 4 27.00 3.54 7.55
C GLY A 4 27.92 3.13 8.71
N ALA A 5 29.19 3.55 8.61
CA ALA A 5 30.19 3.41 9.67
C ALA A 5 29.67 3.94 11.02
N PRO A 6 30.13 3.39 12.16
CA PRO A 6 29.78 3.91 13.49
C PRO A 6 30.09 5.40 13.55
N THR A 7 29.12 6.21 13.97
CA THR A 7 29.29 7.66 14.13
C THR A 7 29.69 7.92 15.59
N PRO A 8 30.94 8.30 15.89
CA PRO A 8 31.41 8.40 17.27
C PRO A 8 30.69 9.53 18.02
N ILE A 9 30.27 9.26 19.26
CA ILE A 9 29.65 10.25 20.13
C ILE A 9 30.58 11.42 20.47
N GLU A 10 31.89 11.26 20.29
CA GLU A 10 32.90 12.29 20.50
C GLU A 10 32.75 13.40 19.44
N ASP A 11 32.55 13.03 18.19
CA ASP A 11 32.54 13.93 17.03
C ASP A 11 31.13 14.43 16.66
N TYR A 12 30.07 13.72 17.07
CA TYR A 12 28.70 14.00 16.64
C TYR A 12 27.71 14.16 17.79
N TYR A 13 26.75 15.07 17.63
CA TYR A 13 25.47 15.01 18.34
C TYR A 13 24.54 14.04 17.62
N HIS A 14 23.77 13.27 18.38
CA HIS A 14 22.78 12.33 17.83
C HIS A 14 21.37 12.79 18.20
N ARG A 15 20.43 12.60 17.29
CA ARG A 15 19.02 12.89 17.49
C ARG A 15 18.18 11.79 16.87
N ALA A 16 17.17 11.32 17.56
CA ALA A 16 16.15 10.44 16.99
C ALA A 16 14.83 11.22 16.90
N THR A 17 14.15 11.15 15.76
CA THR A 17 12.87 11.85 15.54
C THR A 17 11.88 10.93 14.86
N ILE A 18 10.61 11.10 15.19
CA ILE A 18 9.48 10.60 14.41
C ILE A 18 8.75 11.83 13.86
N ASN A 19 8.47 11.87 12.56
CA ASN A 19 7.63 12.92 11.99
C ASN A 19 6.14 12.52 12.08
N ASP A 20 5.28 13.45 11.68
CA ASP A 20 3.83 13.28 11.56
C ASP A 20 3.39 12.15 10.63
N HIS A 21 4.27 11.72 9.71
CA HIS A 21 4.06 10.57 8.82
C HIS A 21 4.59 9.25 9.41
N GLY A 22 4.97 9.21 10.69
CA GLY A 22 5.46 7.99 11.36
C GLY A 22 6.88 7.56 10.96
N LYS A 23 7.62 8.42 10.23
CA LYS A 23 8.98 8.13 9.76
C LYS A 23 9.96 8.28 10.93
N PHE A 24 10.28 7.16 11.58
CA PHE A 24 11.32 7.13 12.62
C PHE A 24 12.72 7.15 11.99
N GLN A 25 13.53 8.13 12.40
CA GLN A 25 14.85 8.41 11.81
C GLN A 25 15.89 8.73 12.89
N GLN A 26 17.13 8.33 12.62
CA GLN A 26 18.30 8.79 13.37
C GLN A 26 19.06 9.81 12.54
N LEU A 27 19.39 10.93 13.18
CA LEU A 27 20.17 12.03 12.61
C LEU A 27 21.43 12.26 13.42
N ILE A 28 22.45 12.75 12.73
CA ILE A 28 23.71 13.20 13.33
C ILE A 28 23.99 14.65 12.96
N TYR A 29 24.71 15.35 13.82
CA TYR A 29 25.25 16.68 13.54
C TYR A 29 26.70 16.73 14.00
N HIS A 30 27.62 17.05 13.07
CA HIS A 30 29.05 17.11 13.39
C HIS A 30 29.33 18.30 14.30
N LYS A 31 29.92 18.08 15.48
CA LYS A 31 30.04 19.12 16.52
C LYS A 31 30.90 20.32 16.11
N ARG A 32 31.99 20.09 15.36
CA ARG A 32 32.93 21.16 14.93
C ARG A 32 32.54 21.83 13.61
N ASN A 33 32.27 21.04 12.57
CA ASN A 33 32.10 21.54 11.20
C ASN A 33 30.68 21.29 10.64
N GLY A 34 29.71 20.97 11.51
CA GLY A 34 28.34 20.68 11.11
C GLY A 34 27.66 21.91 10.49
N LYS A 35 27.00 21.72 9.35
CA LYS A 35 26.16 22.74 8.72
C LYS A 35 24.66 22.43 8.87
N GLN A 36 24.32 21.15 8.90
CA GLN A 36 22.95 20.66 8.99
C GLN A 36 22.93 19.27 9.63
N TRP A 37 21.75 18.83 10.05
CA TRP A 37 21.52 17.46 10.48
C TRP A 37 21.49 16.52 9.27
N SER A 38 22.15 15.37 9.37
CA SER A 38 22.16 14.34 8.33
C SER A 38 21.48 13.08 8.83
N VAL A 39 20.56 12.52 8.04
CA VAL A 39 19.91 11.24 8.34
C VAL A 39 20.90 10.12 8.07
N VAL A 40 21.18 9.28 9.07
CA VAL A 40 22.11 8.13 8.96
C VAL A 40 21.40 6.79 9.01
N TRP A 41 20.17 6.78 9.48
CA TRP A 41 19.34 5.59 9.53
C TRP A 41 17.85 5.97 9.55
N LYS A 42 17.03 5.11 8.94
CA LYS A 42 15.57 5.22 8.88
C LYS A 42 14.99 3.85 9.22
N ALA A 43 13.92 3.81 10.01
CA ALA A 43 13.23 2.55 10.33
C ALA A 43 12.53 1.96 9.11
N ILE A 44 11.93 2.83 8.30
CA ILE A 44 11.19 2.48 7.09
C ILE A 44 11.86 3.20 5.92
N THR A 45 12.32 2.42 4.95
CA THR A 45 12.95 2.92 3.71
C THR A 45 12.01 2.88 2.51
N GLN A 46 10.92 2.11 2.61
CA GLN A 46 9.87 2.01 1.60
C GLN A 46 8.54 2.40 2.25
N PRO A 47 8.12 3.67 2.19
CA PRO A 47 6.99 4.18 2.95
C PRO A 47 5.67 3.41 2.73
N CYS A 48 5.44 2.88 1.52
CA CYS A 48 4.22 2.13 1.21
C CYS A 48 4.17 0.71 1.80
N THR A 49 5.26 0.21 2.37
CA THR A 49 5.26 -1.07 3.13
C THR A 49 4.68 -0.91 4.53
N VAL A 50 4.40 0.32 4.96
CA VAL A 50 3.69 0.58 6.21
C VAL A 50 2.23 0.20 6.04
N ASN A 51 1.80 -0.80 6.80
CA ASN A 51 0.42 -1.28 6.78
C ASN A 51 -0.58 -0.14 6.97
N SER A 52 -1.58 -0.10 6.10
CA SER A 52 -2.73 0.80 6.17
C SER A 52 -2.39 2.29 6.17
N ILE A 53 -1.23 2.71 5.65
CA ILE A 53 -0.85 4.13 5.57
C ILE A 53 -1.86 4.99 4.78
N CYS A 54 -2.54 4.39 3.80
CA CYS A 54 -3.61 5.00 2.99
C CYS A 54 -5.02 4.56 3.41
N GLY A 55 -5.17 3.87 4.54
CA GLY A 55 -6.45 3.32 5.01
C GLY A 55 -7.06 2.25 4.09
N VAL A 56 -8.30 1.85 4.39
CA VAL A 56 -9.03 0.83 3.63
C VAL A 56 -9.40 1.38 2.24
N PHE A 57 -9.29 0.55 1.20
CA PHE A 57 -9.52 0.92 -0.21
C PHE A 57 -8.66 2.08 -0.75
N GLY A 58 -7.64 2.50 0.01
CA GLY A 58 -6.60 3.40 -0.45
C GLY A 58 -5.39 2.63 -0.95
N PHE A 59 -4.84 3.08 -2.07
CA PHE A 59 -3.65 2.54 -2.70
C PHE A 59 -2.46 3.49 -2.51
N CYS A 60 -1.33 2.93 -2.07
CA CYS A 60 -0.12 3.70 -1.81
C CYS A 60 0.82 3.64 -3.02
N THR A 61 1.35 4.80 -3.41
CA THR A 61 2.45 4.92 -4.37
C THR A 61 3.56 5.79 -3.78
N THR A 62 4.80 5.48 -4.15
CA THR A 62 5.96 6.29 -3.76
C THR A 62 6.84 6.54 -4.98
N PRO A 63 6.91 7.78 -5.50
CA PRO A 63 7.67 8.07 -6.71
C PRO A 63 9.19 8.14 -6.48
N ASP A 64 9.62 8.33 -5.24
CA ASP A 64 10.99 8.66 -4.83
C ASP A 64 11.47 7.87 -3.60
N ASP A 65 10.75 6.81 -3.22
CA ASP A 65 10.95 6.03 -1.98
C ASP A 65 10.91 6.86 -0.68
N GLU A 66 10.39 8.09 -0.74
CA GLU A 66 10.33 8.98 0.42
C GLU A 66 8.94 9.57 0.65
N THR A 67 8.24 9.91 -0.42
CA THR A 67 6.95 10.58 -0.44
C THR A 67 5.85 9.54 -0.54
N VAL A 68 4.92 9.59 0.41
CA VAL A 68 3.71 8.76 0.40
C VAL A 68 2.65 9.48 -0.40
N ASN A 69 2.15 8.83 -1.45
CA ASN A 69 1.00 9.31 -2.20
C ASN A 69 -0.12 8.28 -2.11
N CYS A 70 -1.22 8.69 -1.48
CA CYS A 70 -2.42 7.88 -1.31
C CYS A 70 -3.48 8.29 -2.33
N LYS A 71 -3.99 7.32 -3.08
CA LYS A 71 -5.14 7.49 -3.98
C LYS A 71 -6.17 6.41 -3.69
N CYS A 72 -7.45 6.74 -3.83
CA CYS A 72 -8.49 5.73 -3.76
C CYS A 72 -8.48 4.87 -5.03
N LEU A 73 -8.85 3.60 -4.89
CA LEU A 73 -9.13 2.72 -6.02
C LEU A 73 -10.27 3.30 -6.90
N ALA A 74 -10.36 2.92 -8.17
CA ALA A 74 -11.42 3.42 -9.02
C ALA A 74 -12.81 3.07 -8.46
N GLY A 75 -13.74 4.03 -8.54
CA GLY A 75 -15.06 3.90 -7.93
C GLY A 75 -15.12 4.25 -6.44
N TYR A 76 -14.00 4.67 -5.83
CA TYR A 76 -13.94 5.09 -4.43
C TYR A 76 -13.53 6.57 -4.29
N ALA A 77 -13.95 7.20 -3.19
CA ALA A 77 -13.60 8.57 -2.83
C ALA A 77 -13.02 8.65 -1.41
N PRO A 78 -12.14 9.62 -1.12
CA PRO A 78 -11.52 9.73 0.20
C PRO A 78 -12.56 10.14 1.24
N PHE A 79 -12.56 9.49 2.41
CA PHE A 79 -13.39 9.92 3.54
C PHE A 79 -13.04 11.34 4.00
N ASP A 80 -11.75 11.65 3.99
CA ASP A 80 -11.20 12.94 4.38
C ASP A 80 -9.94 13.20 3.56
N PRO A 81 -9.98 14.12 2.57
CA PRO A 81 -8.81 14.44 1.74
C PRO A 81 -7.59 14.93 2.54
N SER A 82 -7.80 15.41 3.77
CA SER A 82 -6.72 15.87 4.66
C SER A 82 -6.14 14.77 5.55
N ALA A 83 -6.81 13.61 5.62
CA ALA A 83 -6.41 12.48 6.46
C ALA A 83 -6.48 11.16 5.66
N PRO A 84 -5.50 10.89 4.77
CA PRO A 84 -5.51 9.70 3.91
C PRO A 84 -5.59 8.37 4.66
N SER A 85 -5.09 8.30 5.89
CA SER A 85 -5.17 7.09 6.74
C SER A 85 -6.59 6.69 7.12
N LYS A 86 -7.59 7.58 6.97
CA LYS A 86 -9.01 7.24 7.12
C LYS A 86 -9.56 6.39 5.97
N GLY A 87 -8.82 6.27 4.87
CA GLY A 87 -9.19 5.45 3.73
C GLY A 87 -10.26 6.07 2.85
N CYS A 88 -10.90 5.20 2.09
CA CYS A 88 -11.85 5.56 1.06
C CYS A 88 -13.20 4.85 1.25
N TYR A 89 -14.25 5.42 0.68
CA TYR A 89 -15.59 4.83 0.64
C TYR A 89 -16.05 4.65 -0.81
N PRO A 90 -16.86 3.63 -1.10
CA PRO A 90 -17.38 3.41 -2.43
C PRO A 90 -18.35 4.53 -2.82
N LEU A 91 -18.24 5.05 -4.04
CA LEU A 91 -19.16 6.07 -4.58
C LEU A 91 -20.55 5.50 -4.86
N GLU A 92 -20.62 4.21 -5.20
CA GLU A 92 -21.86 3.48 -5.42
C GLU A 92 -21.83 2.19 -4.61
N VAL A 93 -22.92 1.89 -3.90
CA VAL A 93 -23.11 0.61 -3.24
C VAL A 93 -24.01 -0.24 -4.12
N LYS A 94 -23.45 -1.30 -4.70
CA LYS A 94 -24.18 -2.26 -5.53
C LYS A 94 -24.23 -3.62 -4.85
N ASP A 95 -25.41 -4.23 -4.88
CA ASP A 95 -25.57 -5.65 -4.57
C ASP A 95 -25.34 -6.45 -5.84
N PHE A 96 -24.12 -6.97 -5.97
CA PHE A 96 -23.72 -7.77 -7.12
C PHE A 96 -24.40 -9.14 -7.17
N CYS A 97 -25.04 -9.59 -6.08
CA CYS A 97 -25.77 -10.85 -6.02
C CYS A 97 -27.29 -10.69 -6.25
N ALA A 98 -27.76 -9.47 -6.51
CA ALA A 98 -29.17 -9.21 -6.78
C ALA A 98 -29.65 -9.99 -8.03
N ALA A 99 -30.92 -10.41 -8.05
CA ALA A 99 -31.46 -11.24 -9.14
C ALA A 99 -31.41 -10.57 -10.53
N ASN A 100 -31.29 -9.25 -10.57
CA ASN A 100 -31.16 -8.44 -11.78
C ASN A 100 -29.72 -7.98 -12.07
N SER A 101 -28.73 -8.43 -11.29
CA SER A 101 -27.32 -8.12 -11.57
C SER A 101 -26.85 -8.88 -12.81
N SER A 102 -25.99 -8.23 -13.58
CA SER A 102 -25.40 -8.76 -14.80
C SER A 102 -23.89 -8.57 -14.76
N ALA A 103 -23.14 -9.43 -15.44
CA ALA A 103 -21.69 -9.27 -15.64
C ALA A 103 -21.32 -7.91 -16.28
N SER A 104 -22.24 -7.27 -17.01
CA SER A 104 -22.07 -5.91 -17.55
C SER A 104 -22.11 -4.79 -16.51
N ASP A 105 -22.57 -5.07 -15.29
CA ASP A 105 -22.62 -4.10 -14.20
C ASP A 105 -21.26 -3.94 -13.49
N PHE A 106 -20.28 -4.76 -13.88
CA PHE A 106 -18.94 -4.82 -13.34
C PHE A 106 -17.93 -4.21 -14.30
N THR A 107 -16.95 -3.51 -13.73
CA THR A 107 -15.72 -3.16 -14.42
C THR A 107 -14.58 -3.70 -13.57
N VAL A 108 -13.73 -4.54 -14.16
CA VAL A 108 -12.51 -5.03 -13.50
C VAL A 108 -11.36 -4.13 -13.93
N GLU A 109 -10.75 -3.44 -12.97
CA GLU A 109 -9.51 -2.70 -13.19
C GLU A 109 -8.32 -3.62 -12.87
N GLN A 110 -7.41 -3.77 -13.83
CA GLN A 110 -6.16 -4.48 -13.62
C GLN A 110 -5.12 -3.51 -13.06
N ILE A 111 -4.53 -3.85 -11.92
CA ILE A 111 -3.40 -3.15 -11.33
C ILE A 111 -2.20 -4.08 -11.45
N ASP A 112 -1.15 -3.60 -12.10
CA ASP A 112 0.08 -4.36 -12.29
C ASP A 112 1.14 -3.95 -11.24
N ASN A 113 1.99 -4.91 -10.87
CA ASN A 113 3.17 -4.70 -10.03
C ASN A 113 2.84 -4.11 -8.65
N ASP A 114 1.74 -4.55 -8.05
CA ASP A 114 1.31 -4.20 -6.70
C ASP A 114 1.81 -5.20 -5.64
N ASP A 115 1.67 -4.81 -4.37
CA ASP A 115 2.02 -5.63 -3.20
C ASP A 115 0.75 -6.05 -2.41
N MET A 116 -0.40 -6.24 -3.09
CA MET A 116 -1.60 -6.71 -2.39
C MET A 116 -1.33 -8.11 -1.82
N PRO A 117 -1.51 -8.28 -0.50
CA PRO A 117 -1.06 -9.50 0.16
C PRO A 117 -1.86 -10.71 -0.32
N ASN A 118 -1.16 -11.70 -0.86
CA ASN A 118 -1.76 -12.78 -1.65
C ASN A 118 -2.22 -14.00 -0.82
N SER A 119 -1.55 -14.31 0.30
CA SER A 119 -1.68 -15.62 0.98
C SER A 119 -2.36 -15.59 2.36
N ILE A 120 -2.30 -14.48 3.10
CA ILE A 120 -2.79 -14.39 4.49
C ILE A 120 -4.23 -13.83 4.56
N PHE A 121 -4.70 -13.20 3.47
CA PHE A 121 -6.00 -12.52 3.38
C PHE A 121 -6.78 -12.95 2.13
N ALA A 122 -6.66 -14.22 1.73
CA ALA A 122 -7.51 -14.80 0.71
C ALA A 122 -8.77 -15.31 1.41
N ASP A 123 -9.88 -14.58 1.26
CA ASP A 123 -11.10 -14.83 2.04
C ASP A 123 -12.03 -15.85 1.37
N LEU A 124 -11.75 -16.19 0.11
CA LEU A 124 -12.60 -17.06 -0.72
C LEU A 124 -11.88 -18.36 -1.13
N ASN A 125 -11.29 -18.40 -2.32
CA ASN A 125 -10.71 -19.62 -2.91
C ASN A 125 -9.41 -19.31 -3.67
N ARG A 126 -8.50 -20.28 -3.64
CA ARG A 126 -7.29 -20.33 -4.47
C ARG A 126 -7.54 -21.19 -5.71
N VAL A 127 -7.16 -20.69 -6.88
CA VAL A 127 -7.26 -21.40 -8.16
C VAL A 127 -5.87 -21.54 -8.76
N GLU A 128 -5.49 -22.77 -9.13
CA GLU A 128 -4.22 -23.05 -9.80
C GLU A 128 -4.39 -23.00 -11.32
N SER A 129 -3.35 -22.56 -12.04
CA SER A 129 -3.30 -22.47 -13.52
C SER A 129 -4.27 -21.47 -14.15
N ALA A 130 -4.15 -20.20 -13.78
CA ALA A 130 -4.90 -19.08 -14.37
C ALA A 130 -3.99 -18.13 -15.17
N ASP A 131 -4.56 -17.54 -16.22
CA ASP A 131 -4.06 -16.33 -16.88
C ASP A 131 -4.86 -15.10 -16.43
N ALA A 132 -4.45 -13.89 -16.82
CA ALA A 132 -5.13 -12.66 -16.42
C ALA A 132 -6.59 -12.59 -16.89
N GLU A 133 -6.91 -13.14 -18.06
CA GLU A 133 -8.27 -13.13 -18.62
C GLU A 133 -9.22 -14.03 -17.83
N SER A 134 -8.79 -15.26 -17.56
CA SER A 134 -9.54 -16.22 -16.73
C SER A 134 -9.69 -15.71 -15.30
N CYS A 135 -8.65 -15.09 -14.74
CA CYS A 135 -8.72 -14.42 -13.44
C CYS A 135 -9.82 -13.34 -13.41
N GLY A 136 -9.86 -12.44 -14.40
CA GLY A 136 -10.90 -11.42 -14.52
C GLY A 136 -12.31 -11.99 -14.62
N LYS A 137 -12.49 -13.08 -15.39
CA LYS A 137 -13.79 -13.79 -15.48
C LYS A 137 -14.22 -14.39 -14.16
N GLU A 138 -13.29 -14.97 -13.40
CA GLU A 138 -13.58 -15.58 -12.10
C GLU A 138 -14.00 -14.57 -11.03
N VAL A 139 -13.52 -13.32 -11.11
CA VAL A 139 -14.03 -12.20 -10.30
C VAL A 139 -15.46 -11.88 -10.69
N MET A 140 -15.73 -11.68 -11.99
CA MET A 140 -17.06 -11.31 -12.49
C MET A 140 -18.12 -12.40 -12.25
N ASN A 141 -17.73 -13.67 -12.25
CA ASN A 141 -18.64 -14.80 -12.06
C ASN A 141 -18.98 -15.10 -10.60
N ASN A 142 -18.30 -14.46 -9.64
CA ASN A 142 -18.59 -14.62 -8.22
C ASN A 142 -18.95 -13.25 -7.61
N CYS A 143 -20.24 -13.04 -7.35
CA CYS A 143 -20.75 -11.78 -6.85
C CYS A 143 -20.26 -11.37 -5.44
N PHE A 144 -19.61 -12.28 -4.70
CA PHE A 144 -18.93 -11.98 -3.43
C PHE A 144 -17.45 -11.62 -3.61
N CYS A 145 -16.88 -11.87 -4.79
CA CYS A 145 -15.48 -11.56 -5.09
C CYS A 145 -15.37 -10.09 -5.49
N MET A 146 -14.60 -9.32 -4.71
CA MET A 146 -14.38 -7.89 -5.01
C MET A 146 -13.04 -7.67 -5.69
N ALA A 147 -12.05 -8.53 -5.42
CA ALA A 147 -10.71 -8.37 -5.96
C ALA A 147 -10.01 -9.69 -6.17
N ALA A 148 -8.86 -9.58 -6.85
CA ALA A 148 -8.11 -10.72 -7.27
C ALA A 148 -6.61 -10.46 -7.35
N VAL A 149 -5.78 -11.39 -6.86
CA VAL A 149 -4.31 -11.30 -7.00
C VAL A 149 -3.78 -12.51 -7.78
N LEU A 150 -3.20 -12.26 -8.95
CA LEU A 150 -2.55 -13.26 -9.80
C LEU A 150 -1.03 -13.21 -9.60
N LEU A 151 -0.44 -14.30 -9.10
CA LEU A 151 1.01 -14.45 -8.91
C LEU A 151 1.45 -15.84 -9.35
N ASP A 152 2.45 -15.94 -10.22
CA ASP A 152 3.01 -17.22 -10.70
C ASP A 152 1.94 -18.23 -11.17
N SER A 153 0.97 -17.75 -11.96
CA SER A 153 -0.18 -18.53 -12.47
C SER A 153 -1.12 -19.08 -11.38
N ILE A 154 -1.01 -18.58 -10.15
CA ILE A 154 -1.91 -18.85 -9.04
C ILE A 154 -2.73 -17.61 -8.77
N PHE A 155 -4.04 -17.78 -8.70
CA PHE A 155 -4.97 -16.71 -8.40
C PHE A 155 -5.61 -16.90 -7.02
N ASN A 156 -5.58 -15.87 -6.16
CA ASN A 156 -6.28 -15.85 -4.87
C ASN A 156 -7.41 -14.81 -4.88
N LYS A 157 -8.65 -15.31 -4.75
CA LYS A 157 -9.88 -14.50 -4.67
C LYS A 157 -9.98 -13.79 -3.32
N LYS A 158 -10.38 -12.52 -3.37
CA LYS A 158 -10.63 -11.64 -2.22
C LYS A 158 -12.07 -11.15 -2.23
#